data_AF-A0A151WGP6-F1
#
_entry.id   AF-A0A151WGP6-F1
#
_cell.length_a   1.000
_cell.length_b   1.000
_cell.length_c   1.000
_cell.angle_alpha   90.00
_cell.angle_beta   90.00
_cell.angle_gamma   90.00
#
_symmetry.space_group_name_H-M   'P 1'
#
loop_
_entity.id
_entity.type
_entity.pdbx_description
1 polymer ?
#
loop_
_entity_poly.entity_id
_entity_poly.type
_entity_poly.pdbx_seq_one_letter_code
_entity_poly.pdbx_strand_id
1 'polypeptide(L)'
;MQYFIGNEVPKEKQISLFITLMGSERYELLCNLCTPEKPANLTIERLAEIMRNHLQPQPSIISQRYKFKECKQLTDEDIKTFLARLKKLSIYCHFGEQLENHIRDQFV
;
A
#
# COMPACT_ATOMS: atom_id res chain seq x y z
N MET A 1 -2.19 8.58 -10.13
CA MET A 1 -3.40 8.84 -10.95
C MET A 1 -3.80 10.31 -10.93
N GLN A 2 -3.71 11.03 -9.80
CA GLN A 2 -4.04 12.46 -9.74
C GLN A 2 -3.20 13.35 -10.68
N TYR A 3 -1.96 12.96 -10.99
CA TYR A 3 -1.13 13.62 -12.00
C TYR A 3 -1.79 13.64 -13.40
N PHE A 4 -2.37 12.51 -13.86
CA PHE A 4 -3.01 12.48 -15.17
C PHE A 4 -4.25 13.38 -15.22
N ILE A 5 -5.01 13.43 -14.13
CA ILE A 5 -6.19 14.28 -14.00
C ILE A 5 -5.77 15.76 -14.00
N GLY A 6 -4.80 16.12 -13.16
CA GLY A 6 -4.35 17.51 -13.03
C GLY A 6 -3.64 18.08 -14.27
N ASN A 7 -3.14 17.21 -15.16
CA ASN A 7 -2.48 17.62 -16.41
C ASN A 7 -3.29 17.23 -17.66
N GLU A 8 -4.56 16.82 -17.49
CA GLU A 8 -5.47 16.45 -18.58
C GLU A 8 -4.84 15.47 -19.60
N VAL A 9 -4.07 14.49 -19.10
CA VAL A 9 -3.29 13.58 -19.95
C VAL A 9 -4.22 12.63 -20.70
N PRO A 10 -4.23 12.64 -22.05
CA PRO A 10 -5.03 11.73 -22.86
C PRO A 10 -4.71 10.27 -22.54
N LYS A 11 -5.71 9.38 -22.51
CA LYS A 11 -5.55 7.98 -22.10
C LYS A 11 -4.48 7.24 -22.91
N GLU A 12 -4.38 7.56 -24.20
CA GLU A 12 -3.43 6.96 -25.14
C GLU A 12 -1.97 7.29 -24.78
N LYS A 13 -1.74 8.39 -24.05
CA LYS A 13 -0.40 8.83 -23.62
C LYS A 13 -0.05 8.42 -22.18
N GLN A 14 -1.01 7.93 -21.39
CA GLN A 14 -0.80 7.66 -19.97
C GLN A 14 0.22 6.54 -19.73
N ILE A 15 0.19 5.46 -20.52
CA ILE A 15 1.14 4.34 -20.41
C ILE A 15 2.56 4.82 -20.73
N SER A 16 2.73 5.52 -21.86
CA SER A 16 4.03 6.06 -22.26
C SER A 16 4.59 7.03 -21.21
N LEU A 17 3.73 7.90 -20.66
CA LEU A 17 4.14 8.86 -19.63
C LEU A 17 4.51 8.14 -18.32
N PHE A 18 3.76 7.12 -17.92
CA PHE A 18 4.05 6.31 -16.74
C PHE A 18 5.41 5.61 -16.85
N ILE A 19 5.69 4.98 -17.99
CA ILE A 19 6.97 4.32 -18.28
C ILE A 19 8.11 5.33 -18.28
N THR A 20 7.90 6.53 -18.85
CA THR A 20 8.94 7.56 -18.88
C THR A 20 9.28 8.07 -17.48
N LEU A 21 8.28 8.24 -16.61
CA LEU A 21 8.45 8.78 -15.26
C LEU A 21 9.10 7.79 -14.28
N MET A 22 8.93 6.47 -14.49
CA MET A 22 9.41 5.46 -13.52
C MET A 22 10.93 5.21 -13.60
N GLY A 23 11.56 5.55 -14.73
CA GLY A 23 12.97 5.32 -15.00
C GLY A 23 13.28 3.91 -15.50
N SER A 24 14.49 3.71 -16.02
CA SER A 24 14.91 2.47 -16.70
C SER A 24 14.88 1.24 -15.81
N GLU A 25 15.41 1.32 -14.59
CA GLU A 25 15.47 0.20 -13.64
C GLU A 25 14.07 -0.35 -13.29
N ARG A 26 13.13 0.55 -13.00
CA ARG A 26 11.74 0.14 -12.67
C ARG A 26 11.00 -0.36 -13.90
N TYR A 27 11.30 0.18 -15.07
CA TYR A 27 10.71 -0.29 -16.33
C TYR A 27 11.18 -1.71 -16.67
N GLU A 28 12.45 -2.03 -16.46
CA GLU A 28 12.97 -3.39 -16.63
C GLU A 28 12.26 -4.37 -15.69
N LEU A 29 12.10 -4.00 -14.41
CA LEU A 29 11.32 -4.79 -13.46
C LEU A 29 9.87 -4.98 -13.95
N LEU A 30 9.21 -3.92 -14.44
CA LEU A 30 7.85 -4.02 -14.98
C LEU A 30 7.77 -4.99 -16.16
N CYS A 31 8.72 -4.93 -17.10
CA CYS A 31 8.79 -5.86 -18.23
C CYS A 31 8.93 -7.32 -17.77
N ASN A 32 9.81 -7.56 -16.78
CA ASN A 32 9.99 -8.89 -16.21
C ASN A 32 8.69 -9.40 -15.55
N LEU A 33 7.98 -8.53 -14.82
CA LEU A 33 6.72 -8.89 -14.16
C LEU A 33 5.53 -9.04 -15.13
N CYS A 34 5.55 -8.40 -16.29
CA CYS A 34 4.50 -8.51 -17.31
C CYS A 34 4.66 -9.71 -18.24
N THR A 35 5.81 -10.37 -18.25
CA THR A 35 6.10 -11.51 -19.14
C THR A 35 5.03 -12.61 -18.99
N PRO A 36 4.44 -13.12 -20.09
CA PRO A 36 4.84 -12.97 -21.50
C PRO A 36 4.26 -11.76 -22.25
N GLU A 37 3.43 -10.94 -21.61
CA GLU A 37 2.78 -9.79 -22.23
C GLU A 37 3.67 -8.53 -22.20
N LYS A 38 3.49 -7.64 -23.17
CA LYS A 38 4.19 -6.35 -23.18
C LYS A 38 3.45 -5.34 -22.29
N PRO A 39 4.14 -4.54 -21.47
CA PRO A 39 3.50 -3.50 -20.65
C PRO A 39 2.62 -2.53 -21.46
N ALA A 40 2.99 -2.26 -22.72
CA ALA A 40 2.24 -1.39 -23.63
C ALA A 40 0.84 -1.92 -24.01
N ASN A 41 0.60 -3.23 -23.85
CA ASN A 41 -0.68 -3.88 -24.17
C ASN A 41 -1.62 -3.96 -22.96
N LEU A 42 -1.15 -3.57 -21.77
CA LEU A 42 -1.91 -3.61 -20.52
C LEU A 42 -2.50 -2.24 -20.21
N THR A 43 -3.55 -2.24 -19.39
CA THR A 43 -4.08 -0.98 -18.87
C THR A 43 -3.15 -0.39 -17.81
N ILE A 44 -3.18 0.94 -17.69
CA ILE A 44 -2.37 1.64 -16.70
C ILE A 44 -2.71 1.23 -15.26
N GLU A 45 -3.98 0.89 -14.99
CA GLU A 45 -4.42 0.36 -13.71
C GLU A 45 -3.76 -0.98 -13.42
N ARG A 46 -3.68 -1.86 -14.42
CA ARG A 46 -3.07 -3.18 -14.28
C ARG A 46 -1.55 -3.07 -14.05
N LEU A 47 -0.87 -2.19 -14.78
CA LEU A 47 0.55 -1.93 -14.56
C LEU A 47 0.82 -1.40 -13.14
N ALA A 48 0.01 -0.46 -12.67
CA ALA A 48 0.12 0.07 -11.31
C ALA A 48 -0.15 -0.99 -10.25
N GLU A 49 -1.08 -1.91 -10.49
CA GLU A 49 -1.38 -3.03 -9.60
C GLU A 49 -0.20 -4.02 -9.53
N ILE A 50 0.35 -4.44 -10.67
CA ILE A 50 1.52 -5.34 -10.75
C ILE A 50 2.69 -4.76 -9.95
N MET A 51 3.01 -3.48 -10.19
CA MET A 51 4.07 -2.78 -9.48
C MET A 51 3.81 -2.72 -7.98
N ARG A 52 2.58 -2.42 -7.57
CA ARG A 52 2.19 -2.33 -6.15
C ARG A 52 2.32 -3.68 -5.46
N ASN A 53 1.84 -4.75 -6.08
CA ASN A 53 1.90 -6.09 -5.49
C ASN A 53 3.34 -6.56 -5.29
N HIS A 54 4.26 -6.16 -6.17
CA HIS A 54 5.67 -6.51 -6.05
C HIS A 54 6.43 -5.63 -5.05
N LEU A 55 6.28 -4.31 -5.13
CA LEU A 55 7.04 -3.37 -4.29
C LEU A 55 6.45 -3.19 -2.88
N GLN A 56 5.16 -3.42 -2.74
CA GLN A 56 4.41 -3.29 -1.48
C GLN A 56 3.52 -4.53 -1.31
N PRO A 57 4.13 -5.74 -1.18
CA PRO A 57 3.35 -6.94 -0.97
C PRO A 57 2.51 -6.78 0.30
N GLN A 58 1.29 -7.32 0.27
CA GLN A 58 0.43 -7.26 1.44
C GLN A 58 1.15 -7.92 2.62
N PRO A 59 1.34 -7.20 3.74
CA PRO A 59 2.05 -7.75 4.87
C PRO A 59 1.24 -8.90 5.50
N SER A 60 1.95 -9.91 6.00
CA SER A 60 1.32 -11.06 6.68
C SER A 60 0.41 -10.59 7.81
N ILE A 61 -0.87 -10.97 7.74
CA ILE A 61 -1.89 -10.63 8.74
C ILE A 61 -1.44 -11.06 10.14
N ILE A 62 -0.85 -12.26 10.24
CA ILE A 62 -0.37 -12.81 11.51
C ILE A 62 0.75 -11.93 12.09
N SER A 63 1.70 -11.52 11.25
CA SER A 63 2.77 -10.62 11.68
C SER A 63 2.25 -9.25 12.12
N GLN A 64 1.27 -8.70 11.41
CA GLN A 64 0.66 -7.41 11.74
C GLN A 64 -0.14 -7.49 13.06
N ARG A 65 -0.93 -8.55 13.25
CA ARG A 65 -1.65 -8.80 14.50
C ARG A 65 -0.72 -9.00 15.67
N TYR A 66 0.42 -9.67 15.47
CA TYR A 66 1.46 -9.79 16.49
C TYR A 66 2.03 -8.42 16.87
N LYS A 67 2.44 -7.61 15.89
CA LYS A 67 2.93 -6.23 16.13
C LYS A 67 1.91 -5.35 16.83
N PHE A 68 0.64 -5.48 16.47
CA PHE A 68 -0.46 -4.78 17.13
C PHE A 68 -0.55 -5.18 18.60
N LYS A 69 -0.53 -6.49 18.92
CA LYS A 69 -0.61 -7.00 20.29
C LYS A 69 0.59 -6.65 21.18
N GLU A 70 1.78 -6.53 20.59
CA GLU A 70 2.99 -6.11 21.30
C GLU A 70 3.03 -4.58 21.54
N CYS A 71 2.11 -3.81 20.95
CA CYS A 71 2.11 -2.36 21.04
C CYS A 71 1.57 -1.89 22.38
N LYS A 72 2.49 -1.57 23.31
CA LYS A 72 2.16 -0.97 24.60
C LYS A 72 2.31 0.56 24.59
N GLN A 73 1.55 1.22 25.45
CA GLN A 73 1.70 2.65 25.71
C GLN A 73 3.08 2.91 26.32
N LEU A 74 3.79 3.90 25.81
CA LEU A 74 5.09 4.31 26.38
C LEU A 74 4.88 5.18 27.63
N THR A 75 5.88 5.23 28.51
CA THR A 75 5.80 5.91 29.82
C THR A 75 5.39 7.38 29.74
N ASP A 76 5.75 8.07 28.65
CA ASP A 76 5.46 9.50 28.44
C ASP A 76 4.57 9.76 27.21
N GLU A 77 3.84 8.74 26.75
CA GLU A 77 3.00 8.85 25.56
C GLU A 77 1.57 9.24 25.93
N ASP A 78 1.08 10.31 25.30
CA ASP A 78 -0.33 10.71 25.39
C ASP A 78 -1.26 9.66 24.79
N ILE A 79 -2.43 9.50 25.40
CA ILE A 79 -3.45 8.52 25.01
C ILE A 79 -3.86 8.68 23.54
N LYS A 80 -3.96 9.92 23.05
CA LYS A 80 -4.33 10.16 21.64
C LYS A 80 -3.24 9.70 20.69
N THR A 81 -1.97 9.88 21.06
CA THR A 81 -0.82 9.41 20.29
C THR A 81 -0.75 7.88 20.29
N PHE A 82 -0.98 7.25 21.44
CA PHE A 82 -1.06 5.79 21.54
C PHE A 82 -2.21 5.22 20.69
N LEU A 83 -3.41 5.80 20.78
CA LEU A 83 -4.56 5.42 19.96
C LEU A 83 -4.26 5.56 18.46
N ALA A 84 -3.61 6.66 18.04
CA ALA A 84 -3.24 6.86 16.65
C ALA A 84 -2.26 5.79 16.15
N ARG A 85 -1.31 5.35 16.99
CA ARG A 85 -0.42 4.23 16.69
C ARG A 85 -1.16 2.90 16.57
N LEU A 86 -2.06 2.60 17.50
CA LEU A 86 -2.88 1.38 17.44
C LEU A 86 -3.71 1.34 16.14
N LYS A 87 -4.37 2.44 15.78
CA LYS A 87 -5.12 2.58 14.52
C LYS A 87 -4.23 2.42 13.29
N LYS A 88 -2.98 2.91 13.33
CA LYS A 88 -2.02 2.71 12.25
C LYS A 88 -1.60 1.24 12.12
N LEU A 89 -1.37 0.55 13.23
CA LEU A 89 -0.98 -0.88 13.23
C LEU A 89 -2.14 -1.81 12.85
N SER A 90 -3.38 -1.40 13.11
CA SER A 90 -4.56 -2.21 12.79
C SER A 90 -4.91 -2.24 11.29
N ILE A 91 -4.36 -1.34 10.46
CA ILE A 91 -4.68 -1.19 9.03
C ILE A 91 -4.62 -2.52 8.29
N TYR A 92 -3.58 -3.33 8.55
CA TYR A 92 -3.36 -4.60 7.86
C TYR A 92 -3.76 -5.82 8.70
N CYS A 93 -4.33 -5.61 9.89
CA CYS A 93 -4.72 -6.69 10.80
C CYS A 93 -6.03 -7.39 10.40
N HIS A 94 -6.81 -6.81 9.47
CA HIS A 94 -8.09 -7.36 9.02
C HIS A 94 -9.03 -7.66 10.19
N PHE A 95 -9.20 -6.69 11.11
CA PHE A 95 -10.10 -6.83 12.26
C PHE A 95 -11.58 -6.62 11.91
N GLY A 96 -11.88 -5.94 10.80
CA GLY A 96 -13.26 -5.67 10.37
C GLY A 96 -14.06 -4.96 11.46
N GLU A 97 -15.27 -5.44 11.73
CA GLU A 97 -16.19 -4.89 12.73
C GLU A 97 -15.66 -5.00 14.18
N GLN A 98 -14.69 -5.89 14.43
CA GLN A 98 -14.11 -6.09 15.75
C GLN A 98 -12.94 -5.14 16.07
N LEU A 99 -12.64 -4.19 15.18
CA LEU A 99 -11.52 -3.25 15.34
C LEU A 99 -11.57 -2.51 16.69
N GLU A 100 -12.71 -1.94 17.04
CA GLU A 100 -12.84 -1.15 18.27
C GLU A 100 -12.67 -2.00 19.53
N ASN A 101 -13.11 -3.27 19.49
CA ASN A 101 -12.89 -4.22 20.59
C ASN A 101 -11.39 -4.52 20.76
N HIS A 102 -10.70 -4.82 19.66
CA HIS A 102 -9.26 -5.07 19.70
C HIS A 102 -8.44 -3.85 20.15
N ILE A 103 -8.86 -2.64 19.76
CA ILE A 103 -8.22 -1.41 20.24
C ILE A 103 -8.45 -1.26 21.75
N ARG A 104 -9.69 -1.46 22.24
CA ARG A 104 -10.00 -1.40 23.67
C ARG A 104 -9.17 -2.39 24.48
N ASP A 105 -9.00 -3.61 23.99
CA ASP A 105 -8.23 -4.65 24.66
C ASP A 105 -6.73 -4.32 24.79
N GLN A 106 -6.21 -3.34 24.03
CA GLN A 106 -4.82 -2.86 24.19
C GLN A 106 -4.64 -1.84 25.31
N PHE A 107 -5.73 -1.30 25.86
CA PHE A 107 -5.71 -0.35 26.98
C PHE A 107 -5.84 -1.03 28.35
N VAL A 108 -6.11 -2.34 28.39
CA VAL A 108 -6.28 -3.14 29.62
C VAL A 108 -5.04 -3.99 29.84
#